data_AF-A0A6V8CV12-F1
#
_entry.id   AF-A0A6V8CV12-F1
#
_cell.length_a   1.000
_cell.length_b   1.000
_cell.length_c   1.000
_cell.angle_alpha   90.00
_cell.angle_beta   90.00
_cell.angle_gamma   90.00
#
_symmetry.space_group_name_H-M   'P 1'
#
loop_
_entity.id
_entity.type
_entity.pdbx_description
1 polymer ?
#
loop_
_entity_poly.entity_id
_entity_poly.type
_entity_poly.pdbx_seq_one_letter_code
_entity_poly.pdbx_strand_id
1 'polypeptide(L)'
;MESGSIVHIDYDLYNADTEDLIETTRQNVAEEHEKAEPGRTYSPLVTVVGDGRLIAGFEAHLLEAKADEDYKFDIPPAEAYGERDPSAIEVMSLQQLSRAVSDPESLQIGGMVEIGGRNGILKSFRS
;
A
#
# COMPACT_ATOMS: atom_id res chain seq x y z
N MET A 1 4.57 21.74 -10.20
CA MET A 1 6.02 21.53 -10.49
C MET A 1 6.22 21.23 -11.98
N GLU A 2 7.44 21.32 -12.52
CA GLU A 2 7.71 21.01 -13.94
C GLU A 2 8.15 19.55 -14.12
N SER A 3 7.76 18.92 -15.24
CA SER A 3 8.26 17.58 -15.60
C SER A 3 9.78 17.60 -15.80
N GLY A 4 10.46 16.57 -15.30
CA GLY A 4 11.92 16.48 -15.24
C GLY A 4 12.56 17.06 -13.98
N SER A 5 11.78 17.70 -13.10
CA SER A 5 12.29 18.21 -11.82
C SER A 5 12.64 17.05 -10.88
N ILE A 6 13.78 17.13 -10.21
CA ILE A 6 14.11 16.27 -9.06
C ILE A 6 13.48 16.87 -7.82
N VAL A 7 12.70 16.07 -7.10
CA VAL A 7 11.96 16.51 -5.91
C VAL A 7 12.22 15.57 -4.73
N HIS A 8 12.17 16.14 -3.53
CA HIS A 8 12.15 15.41 -2.27
C HIS A 8 10.74 15.52 -1.70
N ILE A 9 10.08 14.41 -1.45
CA ILE A 9 8.68 14.38 -1.04
C ILE A 9 8.57 13.62 0.27
N ASP A 10 8.06 14.28 1.30
CA ASP A 10 7.49 13.57 2.44
C ASP A 10 6.03 13.24 2.16
N TYR A 11 5.65 11.99 2.37
CA TYR A 11 4.28 11.56 2.14
C TYR A 11 3.87 10.44 3.08
N ASP A 12 2.56 10.35 3.29
CA ASP A 12 1.89 9.21 3.90
C ASP A 12 0.81 8.73 2.93
N LEU A 13 0.84 7.43 2.62
CA LEU A 13 -0.12 6.77 1.77
C LEU A 13 -1.06 5.94 2.65
N TYR A 14 -2.35 6.18 2.51
CA TYR A 14 -3.40 5.47 3.24
C TYR A 14 -4.31 4.70 2.30
N ASN A 15 -4.89 3.62 2.80
CA ASN A 15 -6.07 3.03 2.17
C ASN A 15 -7.28 3.93 2.46
N ALA A 16 -7.91 4.49 1.43
CA ALA A 16 -9.02 5.43 1.60
C ALA A 16 -10.28 4.79 2.24
N ASP A 17 -10.48 3.48 2.09
CA ASP A 17 -11.63 2.77 2.65
C ASP A 17 -11.44 2.37 4.11
N THR A 18 -10.21 1.99 4.50
CA THR A 18 -9.93 1.45 5.84
C THR A 18 -9.14 2.40 6.74
N GLU A 19 -8.65 3.51 6.20
CA GLU A 19 -7.74 4.46 6.86
C GLU A 19 -6.40 3.84 7.31
N ASP A 20 -6.10 2.60 6.87
CA ASP A 20 -4.85 1.92 7.20
C ASP A 20 -3.68 2.62 6.49
N LEU A 21 -2.63 2.94 7.25
CA LEU A 21 -1.37 3.44 6.70
C LEU A 21 -0.72 2.36 5.83
N ILE A 22 -0.56 2.58 4.54
CA ILE A 22 0.12 1.67 3.62
C ILE A 22 1.62 1.91 3.65
N GLU A 23 2.03 3.18 3.50
CA GLU A 23 3.43 3.58 3.45
C GLU A 23 3.61 5.00 4.00
N THR A 24 4.76 5.30 4.59
CA THR A 24 5.16 6.66 4.94
C THR A 24 6.67 6.83 4.81
N THR A 25 7.11 8.06 4.49
CA THR A 25 8.52 8.47 4.58
C THR A 25 8.90 8.97 5.97
N ARG A 26 7.95 9.07 6.91
CA ARG A 26 8.12 9.71 8.22
C ARG A 26 8.06 8.69 9.37
N GLN A 27 9.12 8.62 10.15
CA GLN A 27 9.24 7.66 11.24
C GLN A 27 8.16 7.82 12.31
N ASN A 28 7.86 9.05 12.72
CA ASN A 28 6.86 9.33 13.75
C ASN A 28 5.46 8.84 13.33
N VAL A 29 5.11 8.98 12.04
CA VAL A 29 3.83 8.47 11.51
C VAL A 29 3.84 6.94 11.51
N ALA A 30 4.95 6.31 11.10
CA ALA A 30 5.07 4.86 11.16
C ALA A 30 4.94 4.32 12.61
N GLU A 31 5.51 5.00 13.59
CA GLU A 31 5.40 4.66 15.02
C GLU A 31 3.97 4.81 15.55
N GLU A 32 3.29 5.90 15.23
CA GLU A 32 1.89 6.16 15.62
C GLU A 32 0.94 5.05 15.12
N HIS A 33 1.23 4.51 13.94
CA HIS A 33 0.44 3.45 13.32
C HIS A 33 0.95 2.02 13.62
N GLU A 34 1.92 1.86 14.53
CA GLU A 34 2.55 0.57 14.86
C GLU A 34 3.17 -0.16 13.65
N LYS A 35 3.60 0.59 12.63
CA LYS A 35 4.23 0.07 11.39
C LYS A 35 5.71 0.43 11.25
N ALA A 36 6.32 0.94 12.31
CA ALA A 36 7.75 1.28 12.30
C ALA A 36 8.63 0.04 12.13
N GLU A 37 9.39 -0.01 11.03
CA GLU A 37 10.34 -1.08 10.77
C GLU A 37 11.69 -0.88 11.51
N PRO A 38 12.13 -1.84 12.35
CA PRO A 38 13.42 -1.75 13.02
C PRO A 38 14.59 -1.66 12.02
N GLY A 39 15.45 -0.65 12.20
CA GLY A 39 16.63 -0.46 11.36
C GLY A 39 16.37 0.23 10.01
N ARG A 40 15.12 0.55 9.68
CA ARG A 40 14.79 1.37 8.51
C ARG A 40 15.21 2.82 8.77
N THR A 41 15.90 3.41 7.79
CA THR A 41 16.14 4.85 7.77
C THR A 41 15.00 5.52 7.00
N TYR A 42 14.30 6.43 7.67
CA TYR A 42 13.21 7.20 7.08
C TYR A 42 13.76 8.49 6.49
N SER A 43 13.44 8.74 5.22
CA SER A 43 13.86 9.92 4.48
C SER A 43 12.84 10.25 3.40
N PRO A 44 12.76 11.52 2.97
CA PRO A 44 11.91 11.91 1.85
C PRO A 44 12.17 11.04 0.62
N LEU A 45 11.11 10.75 -0.11
CA LEU A 45 11.20 10.10 -1.42
C LEU A 45 11.88 11.04 -2.40
N VAL A 46 12.96 10.57 -3.04
CA VAL A 46 13.64 11.30 -4.11
C VAL A 46 13.20 10.74 -5.45
N THR A 47 12.57 11.57 -6.27
CA THR A 47 12.04 11.14 -7.58
C THR A 47 12.11 12.26 -8.62
N VAL A 48 11.87 11.90 -9.88
CA VAL A 48 11.75 12.84 -10.99
C VAL A 48 10.28 12.96 -11.38
N VAL A 49 9.77 14.19 -11.44
CA VAL A 49 8.37 14.44 -11.82
C VAL A 49 8.15 14.07 -13.29
N GLY A 50 7.19 13.20 -13.59
CA GLY A 50 6.84 12.82 -14.97
C GLY A 50 7.70 11.69 -15.54
N ASP A 51 8.41 10.92 -14.72
CA ASP A 51 9.23 9.78 -15.17
C ASP A 51 8.49 8.44 -15.16
N GLY A 52 7.24 8.41 -14.70
CA GLY A 52 6.36 7.25 -14.73
C GLY A 52 6.68 6.17 -13.70
N ARG A 53 7.48 6.46 -12.67
CA ARG A 53 7.78 5.50 -11.58
C ARG A 53 6.73 5.49 -10.47
N LEU A 54 5.95 6.54 -10.35
CA LEU A 54 4.89 6.66 -9.35
C LEU A 54 3.55 6.19 -9.92
N ILE A 55 2.59 5.92 -9.04
CA ILE A 55 1.20 5.73 -9.46
C ILE A 55 0.70 7.00 -10.16
N ALA A 56 -0.08 6.82 -11.24
CA ALA A 56 -0.41 7.89 -12.18
C ALA A 56 -1.09 9.09 -11.49
N GLY A 57 -2.00 8.84 -10.56
CA GLY A 57 -2.68 9.91 -9.83
C GLY A 57 -1.74 10.71 -8.93
N PHE A 58 -0.76 10.06 -8.29
CA PHE A 58 0.22 10.77 -7.47
C PHE A 58 1.09 11.68 -8.34
N GLU A 59 1.54 11.19 -9.49
CA GLU A 59 2.34 11.96 -10.43
C GLU A 59 1.58 13.15 -11.01
N ALA A 60 0.30 12.98 -11.35
CA ALA A 60 -0.58 14.07 -11.80
C ALA A 60 -0.69 15.18 -10.75
N HIS A 61 -0.85 14.81 -9.48
CA HIS A 61 -0.91 15.77 -8.38
C HIS A 61 0.43 16.51 -8.15
N LEU A 62 1.58 15.84 -8.34
CA LEU A 62 2.90 16.49 -8.24
C LEU A 62 3.11 17.58 -9.31
N LEU A 63 2.53 17.42 -10.51
CA LEU A 63 2.60 18.44 -11.55
C LEU A 63 1.87 19.73 -11.14
N GLU A 64 0.79 19.62 -10.36
CA GLU A 64 0.02 20.77 -9.87
C GLU A 64 0.52 21.30 -8.52
N ALA A 65 1.31 20.50 -7.81
CA ALA A 65 1.87 20.85 -6.50
C ALA A 65 2.79 22.07 -6.56
N LYS A 66 2.82 22.78 -5.43
CA LYS A 66 3.77 23.85 -5.14
C LYS A 66 4.78 23.34 -4.12
N ALA A 67 6.02 23.80 -4.23
CA ALA A 67 7.04 23.47 -3.24
C ALA A 67 6.65 24.02 -1.86
N ASP A 68 7.00 23.27 -0.82
CA ASP A 68 6.79 23.63 0.59
C ASP A 68 5.31 23.82 1.01
N GLU A 69 4.35 23.30 0.22
CA GLU A 69 2.93 23.26 0.57
C GLU A 69 2.47 21.81 0.80
N ASP A 70 1.91 21.55 1.99
CA ASP A 70 1.28 20.26 2.32
C ASP A 70 -0.17 20.23 1.85
N TYR A 71 -0.61 19.09 1.29
CA TYR A 71 -1.99 18.87 0.90
C TYR A 71 -2.35 17.38 0.95
N LYS A 72 -3.66 17.10 1.02
CA LYS A 72 -4.24 15.76 1.03
C LYS A 72 -5.22 15.62 -0.13
N PHE A 73 -5.21 14.46 -0.76
CA PHE A 73 -6.11 14.11 -1.84
C PHE A 73 -6.29 12.59 -1.89
N ASP A 74 -7.39 12.16 -2.51
CA ASP A 74 -7.66 10.75 -2.75
C ASP A 74 -7.41 10.42 -4.23
N ILE A 75 -6.83 9.26 -4.49
CA ILE A 75 -6.55 8.77 -5.85
C ILE A 75 -7.54 7.66 -6.18
N PRO A 76 -8.29 7.75 -7.29
CA PRO A 76 -9.20 6.68 -7.68
C PRO A 76 -8.41 5.39 -8.01
N PRO A 77 -8.99 4.19 -7.83
CA PRO A 77 -8.27 2.93 -8.04
C PRO A 77 -7.61 2.84 -9.42
N ALA A 78 -8.31 3.24 -10.48
CA ALA A 78 -7.81 3.25 -11.85
C ALA A 78 -6.49 4.05 -12.05
N GLU A 79 -6.23 5.06 -11.23
CA GLU A 79 -5.03 5.90 -11.27
C GLU A 79 -4.02 5.56 -10.16
N ALA A 80 -4.38 4.65 -9.25
CA ALA A 80 -3.54 4.12 -8.19
C ALA A 80 -2.98 2.74 -8.57
N TYR A 81 -3.53 1.67 -7.97
CA TYR A 81 -3.08 0.28 -8.16
C TYR A 81 -4.03 -0.55 -9.03
N GLY A 82 -5.02 0.09 -9.66
CA GLY A 82 -6.07 -0.54 -10.45
C GLY A 82 -7.31 -0.91 -9.63
N GLU A 83 -8.38 -1.23 -10.34
CA GLU A 83 -9.61 -1.77 -9.74
C GLU A 83 -9.34 -3.13 -9.09
N ARG A 84 -10.08 -3.41 -8.01
CA ARG A 84 -9.98 -4.71 -7.33
C ARG A 84 -10.37 -5.83 -8.29
N ASP A 85 -9.40 -6.66 -8.66
CA ASP A 85 -9.63 -7.82 -9.52
C ASP A 85 -10.45 -8.90 -8.77
N PRO A 86 -11.70 -9.20 -9.18
CA PRO A 86 -12.51 -10.23 -8.55
C PRO A 86 -11.89 -11.62 -8.71
N SER A 87 -11.07 -11.86 -9.74
CA SER A 87 -10.39 -13.13 -9.98
C SER A 87 -9.23 -13.39 -9.01
N ALA A 88 -8.72 -12.35 -8.35
CA ALA A 88 -7.75 -12.45 -7.27
C ALA A 88 -8.38 -12.86 -5.92
N ILE A 89 -9.70 -13.02 -5.85
CA ILE A 89 -10.42 -13.49 -4.67
C ILE A 89 -10.66 -14.99 -4.79
N GLU A 90 -10.05 -15.77 -3.91
CA GLU A 90 -10.23 -17.22 -3.87
C GLU A 90 -11.04 -17.63 -2.64
N VAL A 91 -12.07 -18.45 -2.87
CA VAL A 91 -12.89 -19.06 -1.81
C VAL A 91 -12.58 -20.54 -1.77
N MET A 92 -12.18 -21.04 -0.61
CA MET A 92 -11.91 -22.47 -0.38
C MET A 92 -12.48 -22.92 0.96
N SER A 93 -12.66 -24.23 1.10
CA SER A 93 -13.11 -24.81 2.38
C SER A 93 -12.03 -24.68 3.46
N LEU A 94 -12.45 -24.65 4.73
CA LEU A 94 -11.53 -24.69 5.87
C LEU A 94 -10.55 -25.88 5.80
N GLN A 95 -11.01 -27.02 5.29
CA GLN A 95 -10.17 -28.21 5.15
C GLN A 95 -9.12 -28.07 4.03
N GLN A 96 -9.43 -27.36 2.95
CA GLN A 96 -8.44 -27.06 1.90
C GLN A 96 -7.43 -26.04 2.41
N LEU A 97 -7.91 -24.99 3.08
CA LEU A 97 -7.06 -23.94 3.64
C LEU A 97 -6.06 -24.51 4.65
N SER A 98 -6.51 -25.33 5.61
CA SER A 98 -5.64 -25.91 6.63
C SER A 98 -4.61 -26.91 6.10
N ARG A 99 -4.85 -27.50 4.93
CA ARG A 99 -3.88 -28.37 4.25
C ARG A 99 -2.86 -27.58 3.42
N ALA A 100 -3.27 -26.43 2.88
CA ALA A 100 -2.44 -25.61 2.01
C ALA A 100 -1.48 -24.72 2.81
N VAL A 101 -1.92 -24.24 3.97
CA VAL A 101 -1.17 -23.31 4.80
C VAL A 101 -0.38 -24.08 5.85
N SER A 102 0.94 -23.89 5.86
CA SER A 102 1.84 -24.60 6.78
C SER A 102 1.91 -23.96 8.16
N ASP A 103 1.74 -22.64 8.24
CA ASP A 103 1.79 -21.87 9.49
C ASP A 103 0.38 -21.68 10.07
N PRO A 104 0.03 -22.33 11.20
CA PRO A 104 -1.27 -22.16 11.83
C PRO A 104 -1.53 -20.74 12.35
N GLU A 105 -0.50 -19.96 12.70
CA GLU A 105 -0.68 -18.59 13.22
C GLU A 105 -1.18 -17.64 12.13
N SER A 106 -0.91 -17.95 10.87
CA SER A 106 -1.46 -17.22 9.73
C SER A 106 -2.96 -17.47 9.49
N LEU A 107 -3.57 -18.48 10.10
CA LEU A 107 -4.98 -18.87 9.91
C LEU A 107 -5.97 -18.01 10.71
N GLN A 108 -5.78 -16.70 10.69
CA GLN A 108 -6.64 -15.70 11.32
C GLN A 108 -6.99 -14.59 10.32
N ILE A 109 -8.05 -13.83 10.59
CA ILE A 109 -8.41 -12.69 9.72
C ILE A 109 -7.28 -11.68 9.73
N GLY A 110 -6.87 -11.24 8.53
CA GLY A 110 -5.70 -10.39 8.33
C GLY A 110 -4.38 -11.14 8.20
N GLY A 111 -4.34 -12.44 8.50
CA GLY A 111 -3.15 -13.27 8.34
C GLY A 111 -2.73 -13.43 6.87
N MET A 112 -1.43 -13.36 6.62
CA MET A 112 -0.84 -13.62 5.30
C MET A 112 -0.66 -15.13 5.09
N VAL A 113 -1.18 -15.64 3.97
CA VAL A 113 -1.09 -17.05 3.61
C VAL A 113 -0.41 -17.21 2.25
N GLU A 114 0.39 -18.25 2.09
CA GLU A 114 0.93 -18.67 0.80
C GLU A 114 0.25 -19.95 0.33
N ILE A 115 -0.34 -19.94 -0.87
CA ILE A 115 -1.04 -21.09 -1.44
C ILE A 115 -0.61 -21.25 -2.90
N GLY A 116 0.14 -22.32 -3.18
CA GLY A 116 0.62 -22.61 -4.52
C GLY A 116 1.55 -21.52 -5.08
N GLY A 117 2.42 -20.95 -4.23
CA GLY A 117 3.34 -19.87 -4.59
C GLY A 117 2.69 -18.50 -4.75
N ARG A 118 1.40 -18.35 -4.41
CA ARG A 118 0.69 -17.06 -4.40
C ARG A 118 0.47 -16.62 -2.96
N ASN A 119 0.79 -15.36 -2.69
CA ASN A 119 0.50 -14.73 -1.40
C ASN A 119 -0.91 -14.13 -1.40
N GLY A 120 -1.61 -14.27 -0.29
CA GLY A 120 -2.94 -13.70 -0.07
C GLY A 120 -3.16 -13.33 1.39
N ILE A 121 -4.25 -12.62 1.65
CA ILE A 121 -4.67 -12.24 3.00
C ILE A 121 -6.02 -12.89 3.28
N LEU A 122 -6.14 -13.57 4.43
CA LEU A 122 -7.42 -14.11 4.87
C LEU A 122 -8.37 -12.97 5.25
N LYS A 123 -9.46 -12.82 4.47
CA LYS A 123 -10.41 -11.71 4.64
C LYS A 123 -11.66 -12.05 5.45
N SER A 124 -12.16 -13.28 5.35
CA SER A 124 -13.39 -13.66 6.07
C SER A 124 -13.54 -15.17 6.19
N PHE A 125 -14.14 -15.65 7.28
CA PHE A 125 -14.76 -16.97 7.35
C PHE A 125 -16.26 -16.84 7.09
N ARG A 126 -16.81 -17.72 6.27
CA ARG A 126 -18.25 -17.83 6.04
C ARG A 126 -18.71 -19.18 6.57
N SER A 127 -19.67 -19.15 7.49
CA SER A 127 -20.37 -20.32 8.04
C SER A 127 -21.55 -20.72 7.19
#